data_AF-J0DA21-F1
#
_entry.id   AF-J0DA21-F1
#
_cell.length_a   1.000
_cell.length_b   1.000
_cell.length_c   1.000
_cell.angle_alpha   90.00
_cell.angle_beta   90.00
_cell.angle_gamma   90.00
#
_symmetry.space_group_name_H-M   'P 1'
#
loop_
_entity.id
_entity.type
_entity.pdbx_description
1 polymer ?
#
loop_
_entity_poly.entity_id
_entity_poly.type
_entity_poly.pdbx_seq_one_letter_code
_entity_poly.pdbx_strand_id
1 'polypeptide(L)'
;MTVTTATSVGGFAILPLRYSSTATHNLYVRAHAGTRPAGLPEGRTLFVVNVPPDATERELSALFATYGTVERVAIASSDAAPNDDDDDDEEQEQEEEAPAPSSSSEDEEAGARPRKKRRLDQGKDKKEKEKPAGPPKVVPLPASPARELHAAGSSAHLVFLDASSLQRALSSIPPSKPPTWPPKSSSANAEPSGLAHYAARHAACRPPLAAVLEHAESAILHFDWQQETAKRVQKSKYRKGEEIVDEDGFTLVVRGGAYGQSVGGGVGVASKKFELGAGDDGKKRKKKEKKEKDGFYAFQVREKNLKEHAELRKKFEEDKKKVEELQKKRAFVPY
;
A
#
# COMPACT_ATOMS: atom_id res chain seq x y z
N MET A 1 -31.34 3.58 -55.30
CA MET A 1 -30.13 2.83 -55.66
C MET A 1 -29.88 1.82 -54.56
N THR A 2 -29.95 0.52 -54.85
CA THR A 2 -29.61 -0.55 -53.90
C THR A 2 -28.10 -0.70 -53.88
N VAL A 3 -27.46 -0.27 -52.79
CA VAL A 3 -26.02 -0.46 -52.61
C VAL A 3 -25.77 -1.93 -52.29
N THR A 4 -25.18 -2.66 -53.24
CA THR A 4 -24.76 -4.06 -53.04
C THR A 4 -23.57 -4.07 -52.08
N THR A 5 -23.83 -4.22 -50.79
CA THR A 5 -22.79 -4.35 -49.76
C THR A 5 -22.21 -5.76 -49.75
N ALA A 6 -20.90 -5.88 -49.53
CA ALA A 6 -20.24 -7.18 -49.38
C ALA A 6 -20.80 -7.95 -48.17
N THR A 7 -21.06 -9.24 -48.35
CA THR A 7 -21.62 -10.14 -47.35
C THR A 7 -20.58 -10.61 -46.32
N SER A 8 -19.34 -10.79 -46.77
CA SER A 8 -18.23 -11.28 -45.95
C SER A 8 -16.87 -10.75 -46.44
N VAL A 9 -15.90 -10.69 -45.53
CA VAL A 9 -14.49 -10.30 -45.78
C VAL A 9 -13.59 -11.15 -44.88
N GLY A 10 -12.58 -11.81 -45.44
CA GLY A 10 -11.54 -12.51 -44.65
C GLY A 10 -12.06 -13.59 -43.69
N GLY A 11 -13.18 -14.25 -44.01
CA GLY A 11 -13.84 -15.22 -43.13
C GLY A 11 -14.77 -14.63 -42.06
N PHE A 12 -14.92 -13.29 -42.01
CA PHE A 12 -15.91 -12.60 -41.19
C PHE A 12 -17.17 -12.32 -42.02
N ALA A 13 -18.35 -12.59 -41.45
CA ALA A 13 -19.63 -12.11 -41.94
C ALA A 13 -19.83 -10.64 -41.52
N ILE A 14 -20.41 -9.82 -42.40
CA ILE A 14 -20.62 -8.39 -42.12
C ILE A 14 -22.03 -8.18 -41.59
N LEU A 15 -22.14 -7.60 -40.39
CA LEU A 15 -23.41 -7.21 -39.76
C LEU A 15 -23.55 -5.67 -39.77
N PRO A 16 -24.30 -5.09 -40.72
CA PRO A 16 -24.53 -3.65 -40.78
C PRO A 16 -25.53 -3.19 -39.71
N LEU A 17 -25.10 -2.28 -38.84
CA LEU A 17 -25.91 -1.58 -37.85
C LEU A 17 -26.30 -0.19 -38.38
N ARG A 18 -27.50 0.29 -38.02
CA ARG A 18 -28.02 1.59 -38.44
C ARG A 18 -28.11 2.57 -37.27
N TYR A 19 -27.26 3.60 -37.27
CA TYR A 19 -27.29 4.69 -36.28
C TYR A 19 -28.33 5.77 -36.62
N SER A 20 -28.46 6.12 -37.91
CA SER A 20 -29.37 7.18 -38.37
C SER A 20 -30.02 6.83 -39.71
N SER A 21 -30.66 7.78 -40.38
CA SER A 21 -31.08 7.62 -41.78
C SER A 21 -29.92 7.56 -42.78
N THR A 22 -28.74 8.06 -42.40
CA THR A 22 -27.58 8.26 -43.29
C THR A 22 -26.31 7.53 -42.84
N ALA A 23 -26.22 7.15 -41.56
CA ALA A 23 -25.04 6.51 -40.97
C ALA A 23 -25.27 5.02 -40.66
N THR A 24 -24.38 4.19 -41.20
CA THR A 24 -24.31 2.74 -40.96
C THR A 24 -22.93 2.37 -40.44
N HIS A 25 -22.88 1.50 -39.45
CA HIS A 25 -21.66 0.98 -38.84
C HIS A 25 -21.57 -0.53 -39.04
N ASN A 26 -20.44 -1.04 -39.51
CA ASN A 26 -20.32 -2.45 -39.87
C ASN A 26 -19.57 -3.22 -38.77
N LEU A 27 -20.26 -4.15 -38.11
CA LEU A 27 -19.63 -5.18 -37.28
C LEU A 27 -19.08 -6.29 -38.17
N TYR A 28 -17.93 -6.85 -37.79
CA TYR A 28 -17.35 -8.04 -38.43
C TYR A 28 -17.44 -9.22 -37.47
N VAL A 29 -18.07 -10.31 -37.91
CA VAL A 29 -18.50 -11.40 -37.04
C VAL A 29 -17.97 -12.74 -37.54
N ARG A 30 -17.35 -13.55 -36.68
CA ARG A 30 -16.96 -14.94 -36.99
C ARG A 30 -17.17 -15.88 -35.80
N ALA A 31 -17.14 -17.19 -36.06
CA ALA A 31 -16.96 -18.16 -34.99
C ALA A 31 -15.61 -17.89 -34.29
N HIS A 32 -15.60 -17.91 -32.96
CA HIS A 32 -14.36 -17.94 -32.21
C HIS A 32 -13.70 -19.32 -32.35
N ALA A 33 -12.39 -19.34 -32.58
CA ALA A 33 -11.60 -20.53 -32.89
C ALA A 33 -10.17 -20.40 -32.37
N GLY A 34 -9.99 -19.73 -31.22
CA GLY A 34 -8.69 -19.51 -30.60
C GLY A 34 -8.72 -19.85 -29.11
N THR A 35 -7.54 -19.97 -28.51
CA THR A 35 -7.37 -20.30 -27.08
C THR A 35 -7.31 -19.04 -26.20
N ARG A 36 -7.32 -17.84 -26.79
CA ARG A 36 -7.25 -16.54 -26.11
C ARG A 36 -8.54 -15.74 -26.40
N PRO A 37 -9.28 -15.22 -25.39
CA PRO A 37 -9.03 -15.38 -23.95
C PRO A 37 -9.25 -16.81 -23.47
N ALA A 38 -8.48 -17.24 -22.47
CA ALA A 38 -8.62 -18.57 -21.89
C ALA A 38 -9.97 -18.74 -21.17
N GLY A 39 -10.55 -19.94 -21.22
CA GLY A 39 -11.79 -20.28 -20.52
C GLY A 39 -13.09 -19.93 -21.27
N LEU A 40 -13.03 -19.60 -22.56
CA LEU A 40 -14.22 -19.44 -23.40
C LEU A 40 -14.64 -20.79 -24.03
N PRO A 41 -15.94 -21.15 -24.03
CA PRO A 41 -16.39 -22.42 -24.59
C PRO A 41 -16.36 -22.40 -26.13
N GLU A 42 -15.59 -23.31 -26.71
CA GLU A 42 -15.52 -23.52 -28.17
C GLU A 42 -16.89 -23.91 -28.75
N GLY A 43 -17.16 -23.51 -30.00
CA GLY A 43 -18.40 -23.82 -30.72
C GLY A 43 -19.66 -23.08 -30.23
N ARG A 44 -19.60 -22.34 -29.11
CA ARG A 44 -20.69 -21.46 -28.64
C ARG A 44 -20.33 -19.96 -28.65
N THR A 45 -19.08 -19.65 -28.96
CA THR A 45 -18.50 -18.31 -28.82
C THR A 45 -18.37 -17.60 -30.16
N LEU A 46 -18.94 -16.40 -30.21
CA LEU A 46 -18.94 -15.52 -31.38
C LEU A 46 -17.91 -14.40 -31.15
N PHE A 47 -16.98 -14.24 -32.08
CA PHE A 47 -16.01 -13.16 -32.07
C PHE A 47 -16.50 -12.02 -32.96
N VAL A 48 -16.63 -10.84 -32.37
CA VAL A 48 -17.10 -9.61 -33.02
C VAL A 48 -15.99 -8.58 -33.00
N VAL A 49 -15.72 -7.93 -34.12
CA VAL A 49 -14.71 -6.88 -34.29
C VAL A 49 -15.39 -5.60 -34.77
N ASN A 50 -14.75 -4.45 -34.50
CA ASN A 50 -15.28 -3.12 -34.74
C ASN A 50 -16.54 -2.84 -33.92
N VAL A 51 -16.56 -3.28 -32.66
CA VAL A 51 -17.63 -2.96 -31.71
C VAL A 51 -17.68 -1.44 -31.50
N PRO A 52 -18.88 -0.82 -31.45
CA PRO A 52 -19.00 0.60 -31.17
C PRO A 52 -18.32 1.02 -29.86
N PRO A 53 -17.71 2.23 -29.81
CA PRO A 53 -17.12 2.76 -28.59
C PRO A 53 -18.16 2.99 -27.50
N ASP A 54 -19.44 3.13 -27.87
CA ASP A 54 -20.55 3.30 -26.93
C ASP A 54 -21.28 1.99 -26.61
N ALA A 55 -20.78 0.80 -26.98
CA ALA A 55 -21.50 -0.44 -26.77
C ALA A 55 -21.43 -0.99 -25.35
N THR A 56 -22.60 -1.26 -24.75
CA THR A 56 -22.70 -2.01 -23.50
C THR A 56 -22.97 -3.50 -23.75
N GLU A 57 -22.60 -4.34 -22.78
CA GLU A 57 -22.95 -5.77 -22.77
C GLU A 57 -24.45 -6.03 -22.97
N ARG A 58 -25.29 -5.17 -22.38
CA ARG A 58 -26.76 -5.26 -22.48
C ARG A 58 -27.26 -5.03 -23.90
N GLU A 59 -26.66 -4.09 -24.63
CA GLU A 59 -27.04 -3.78 -26.01
C GLU A 59 -26.51 -4.82 -27.00
N LEU A 60 -25.29 -5.33 -26.79
CA LEU A 60 -24.77 -6.46 -27.56
C LEU A 60 -25.63 -7.71 -27.32
N SER A 61 -25.97 -8.02 -26.06
CA SER A 61 -26.91 -9.11 -25.74
C SER A 61 -28.27 -8.91 -26.42
N ALA A 62 -28.86 -7.71 -26.34
CA ALA A 62 -30.14 -7.40 -26.98
C ALA A 62 -30.10 -7.44 -28.51
N LEU A 63 -28.97 -7.12 -29.14
CA LEU A 63 -28.75 -7.22 -30.58
C LEU A 63 -28.72 -8.70 -31.02
N PHE A 64 -27.93 -9.53 -30.33
CA PHE A 64 -27.72 -10.93 -30.68
C PHE A 64 -28.80 -11.88 -30.14
N ALA A 65 -29.67 -11.43 -29.22
CA ALA A 65 -30.86 -12.15 -28.75
C ALA A 65 -31.81 -12.61 -29.88
N THR A 66 -31.74 -11.96 -31.05
CA THR A 66 -32.49 -12.35 -32.24
C THR A 66 -32.03 -13.70 -32.86
N TYR A 67 -30.81 -14.14 -32.57
CA TYR A 67 -30.23 -15.40 -33.07
C TYR A 67 -30.20 -16.52 -32.02
N GLY A 68 -30.24 -16.16 -30.73
CA GLY A 68 -30.41 -17.08 -29.60
C GLY A 68 -30.06 -16.42 -28.26
N THR A 69 -30.28 -17.16 -27.16
CA THR A 69 -30.01 -16.67 -25.80
C THR A 69 -28.51 -16.48 -25.57
N VAL A 70 -28.10 -15.26 -25.21
CA VAL A 70 -26.73 -14.91 -24.83
C VAL A 70 -26.54 -15.19 -23.35
N GLU A 71 -25.49 -15.95 -23.02
CA GLU A 71 -25.10 -16.30 -21.64
C GLU A 71 -24.18 -15.23 -21.03
N ARG A 72 -23.16 -14.82 -21.79
CA ARG A 72 -22.14 -13.85 -21.36
C ARG A 72 -21.67 -12.99 -22.52
N VAL A 73 -21.39 -11.73 -22.23
CA VAL A 73 -20.65 -10.81 -23.10
C VAL A 73 -19.30 -10.51 -22.44
N ALA A 74 -18.25 -10.37 -23.23
CA ALA A 74 -16.96 -9.89 -22.75
C ALA A 74 -16.36 -8.97 -23.83
N ILE A 75 -16.34 -7.67 -23.55
CA ILE A 75 -15.72 -6.68 -24.44
C ILE A 75 -14.23 -6.61 -24.08
N ALA A 76 -13.35 -6.72 -25.07
CA ALA A 76 -11.92 -6.55 -24.87
C ALA A 76 -11.62 -5.05 -24.72
N SER A 77 -11.34 -4.62 -23.48
CA SER A 77 -10.75 -3.31 -23.23
C SER A 77 -9.35 -3.27 -23.82
N SER A 78 -8.98 -2.14 -24.46
CA SER A 78 -7.69 -1.96 -25.13
C SER A 78 -6.48 -1.95 -24.19
N ASP A 79 -6.71 -1.86 -22.88
CA ASP A 79 -5.66 -1.96 -21.86
C ASP A 79 -5.15 -3.39 -21.65
N ALA A 80 -5.72 -4.38 -22.36
CA ALA A 80 -5.30 -5.78 -22.34
C ALA A 80 -4.67 -6.22 -23.67
N ALA A 81 -3.68 -5.45 -24.16
CA ALA A 81 -2.70 -5.93 -25.13
C ALA A 81 -1.36 -6.21 -24.40
N PRO A 82 -0.97 -7.48 -24.18
CA PRO A 82 0.46 -7.76 -24.13
C PRO A 82 1.03 -7.44 -25.52
N ASN A 83 2.09 -6.64 -25.58
CA ASN A 83 2.88 -6.57 -26.81
C ASN A 83 3.56 -7.95 -26.95
N ASP A 84 3.18 -8.71 -27.98
CA ASP A 84 3.98 -9.83 -28.45
C ASP A 84 5.22 -9.23 -29.15
N ASP A 85 6.31 -9.07 -28.39
CA ASP A 85 7.69 -8.96 -28.87
C ASP A 85 8.52 -9.97 -28.02
N ASP A 86 9.40 -10.72 -28.67
CA ASP A 86 10.02 -11.95 -28.15
C ASP A 86 11.05 -11.77 -27.00
N ASP A 87 11.30 -12.87 -26.29
CA ASP A 87 12.46 -13.23 -25.46
C ASP A 87 13.01 -12.22 -24.42
N ASP A 88 12.80 -12.53 -23.12
CA ASP A 88 13.91 -13.03 -22.29
C ASP A 88 13.40 -13.69 -20.99
N ASP A 89 14.11 -14.72 -20.51
CA ASP A 89 13.86 -15.41 -19.22
C ASP A 89 14.26 -14.51 -18.04
N GLU A 90 13.33 -14.18 -17.13
CA GLU A 90 13.67 -13.81 -15.75
C GLU A 90 12.78 -14.56 -14.73
N GLU A 91 13.46 -15.38 -13.92
CA GLU A 91 12.88 -16.23 -12.89
C GLU A 91 12.23 -15.39 -11.78
N GLN A 92 10.92 -15.56 -11.54
CA GLN A 92 10.28 -15.01 -10.34
C GLN A 92 10.22 -16.07 -9.23
N GLU A 93 11.12 -15.91 -8.25
CA GLU A 93 11.15 -16.68 -7.02
C GLU A 93 9.79 -16.58 -6.28
N GLN A 94 9.20 -17.74 -5.96
CA GLN A 94 7.97 -17.81 -5.17
C GLN A 94 8.33 -17.72 -3.68
N GLU A 95 8.06 -16.58 -3.06
CA GLU A 95 8.05 -16.50 -1.58
C GLU A 95 6.86 -17.33 -1.05
N GLU A 96 7.16 -18.44 -0.37
CA GLU A 96 6.14 -19.30 0.23
C GLU A 96 5.41 -18.60 1.39
N GLU A 97 4.10 -18.35 1.23
CA GLU A 97 3.24 -17.89 2.32
C GLU A 97 2.96 -19.06 3.28
N ALA A 98 3.61 -19.04 4.45
CA ALA A 98 3.52 -20.13 5.43
C ALA A 98 2.09 -20.33 5.98
N PRO A 99 1.60 -21.57 6.08
CA PRO A 99 0.20 -21.85 6.41
C PRO A 99 -0.12 -21.61 7.89
N ALA A 100 -1.29 -21.01 8.15
CA ALA A 100 -1.84 -20.87 9.49
C ALA A 100 -2.30 -22.24 10.05
N PRO A 101 -1.92 -22.62 11.29
CA PRO A 101 -2.39 -23.85 11.90
C PRO A 101 -3.82 -23.68 12.44
N SER A 102 -4.78 -24.34 11.81
CA SER A 102 -6.06 -24.68 12.41
C SER A 102 -5.90 -25.87 13.36
N SER A 103 -6.37 -25.77 14.60
CA SER A 103 -6.66 -26.94 15.43
C SER A 103 -7.94 -26.76 16.24
N SER A 104 -8.85 -27.70 16.07
CA SER A 104 -10.09 -27.89 16.82
C SER A 104 -10.05 -29.27 17.49
N SER A 105 -10.68 -29.43 18.67
CA SER A 105 -10.98 -30.72 19.36
C SER A 105 -9.76 -31.61 19.71
N GLU A 106 -9.63 -32.41 20.78
CA GLU A 106 -10.34 -32.69 22.05
C GLU A 106 -9.38 -33.64 22.87
N ASP A 107 -9.51 -33.99 24.17
CA ASP A 107 -10.56 -33.80 25.18
C ASP A 107 -10.06 -33.97 26.66
N GLU A 108 -11.00 -33.82 27.60
CA GLU A 108 -11.18 -34.44 28.94
C GLU A 108 -10.48 -34.03 30.27
N GLU A 109 -11.39 -33.92 31.25
CA GLU A 109 -11.44 -34.07 32.71
C GLU A 109 -10.39 -33.67 33.80
N ALA A 110 -10.99 -33.10 34.87
CA ALA A 110 -10.83 -33.40 36.31
C ALA A 110 -10.01 -32.44 37.22
N GLY A 111 -10.68 -31.92 38.28
CA GLY A 111 -9.99 -31.33 39.46
C GLY A 111 -10.70 -30.17 40.18
N ALA A 112 -11.71 -30.46 41.03
CA ALA A 112 -12.46 -29.42 41.76
C ALA A 112 -11.73 -28.81 42.98
N ARG A 113 -11.98 -27.52 43.28
CA ARG A 113 -12.26 -26.98 44.64
C ARG A 113 -12.62 -25.47 44.63
N PRO A 114 -13.70 -25.03 45.31
CA PRO A 114 -14.10 -23.62 45.34
C PRO A 114 -13.46 -22.83 46.50
N ARG A 115 -13.13 -21.55 46.29
CA ARG A 115 -12.81 -20.60 47.38
C ARG A 115 -13.66 -19.34 47.32
N LYS A 116 -14.65 -19.30 48.22
CA LYS A 116 -15.62 -18.23 48.44
C LYS A 116 -14.98 -17.05 49.17
N LYS A 117 -14.92 -15.85 48.59
CA LYS A 117 -14.69 -14.60 49.36
C LYS A 117 -15.46 -13.39 48.80
N ARG A 118 -16.49 -13.02 49.57
CA ARG A 118 -17.02 -11.66 49.80
C ARG A 118 -17.37 -10.81 48.57
N ARG A 119 -18.67 -10.79 48.25
CA ARG A 119 -19.31 -9.64 47.59
C ARG A 119 -19.18 -8.42 48.51
N LEU A 120 -18.75 -7.28 47.97
CA LEU A 120 -19.05 -5.95 48.52
C LEU A 120 -19.99 -5.26 47.53
N ASP A 121 -20.76 -4.30 48.03
CA ASP A 121 -21.99 -3.82 47.40
C ASP A 121 -21.77 -2.88 46.20
N GLN A 122 -22.86 -2.63 45.47
CA GLN A 122 -22.92 -1.96 44.18
C GLN A 122 -22.81 -0.44 44.28
N GLY A 123 -22.33 0.18 43.20
CA GLY A 123 -22.25 1.62 43.06
C GLY A 123 -21.55 2.00 41.76
N LYS A 124 -22.07 1.55 40.62
CA LYS A 124 -21.52 1.91 39.31
C LYS A 124 -22.57 1.89 38.22
N ASP A 125 -22.82 3.06 37.64
CA ASP A 125 -23.75 3.26 36.54
C ASP A 125 -23.48 2.30 35.38
N LYS A 126 -24.52 1.57 34.97
CA LYS A 126 -24.54 0.87 33.69
C LYS A 126 -24.67 1.88 32.56
N LYS A 127 -23.57 2.57 32.22
CA LYS A 127 -23.41 3.06 30.86
C LYS A 127 -23.12 1.83 30.00
N GLU A 128 -24.14 1.39 29.25
CA GLU A 128 -23.98 0.27 28.32
C GLU A 128 -22.86 0.61 27.34
N LYS A 129 -21.73 -0.08 27.49
CA LYS A 129 -20.71 -0.15 26.46
C LYS A 129 -21.26 -1.10 25.41
N GLU A 130 -21.91 -0.53 24.41
CA GLU A 130 -22.08 -1.21 23.13
C GLU A 130 -20.73 -1.79 22.73
N LYS A 131 -20.72 -3.07 22.36
CA LYS A 131 -19.51 -3.72 21.84
C LYS A 131 -19.08 -2.90 20.62
N PRO A 132 -17.78 -2.60 20.43
CA PRO A 132 -17.37 -1.92 19.22
C PRO A 132 -17.82 -2.76 18.02
N ALA A 133 -18.68 -2.17 17.19
CA ALA A 133 -18.95 -2.67 15.86
C ALA A 133 -17.63 -2.75 15.07
N GLY A 134 -17.67 -3.40 13.92
CA GLY A 134 -16.49 -3.54 13.04
C GLY A 134 -15.90 -2.19 12.57
N PRO A 135 -14.86 -2.22 11.72
CA PRO A 135 -14.28 -1.00 11.16
C PRO A 135 -15.35 -0.01 10.66
N PRO A 136 -15.24 1.30 10.97
CA PRO A 136 -16.15 2.30 10.46
C PRO A 136 -16.19 2.23 8.93
N LYS A 137 -17.36 1.97 8.36
CA LYS A 137 -17.49 1.86 6.91
C LYS A 137 -17.46 3.28 6.31
N VAL A 138 -16.50 3.53 5.43
CA VAL A 138 -16.45 4.77 4.64
C VAL A 138 -17.69 4.85 3.76
N VAL A 139 -18.38 5.99 3.81
CA VAL A 139 -19.53 6.28 2.95
C VAL A 139 -18.98 6.71 1.58
N PRO A 140 -19.19 5.93 0.51
CA PRO A 140 -18.66 6.28 -0.80
C PRO A 140 -19.34 7.53 -1.37
N LEU A 141 -18.61 8.29 -2.18
CA LEU A 141 -19.21 9.36 -2.97
C LEU A 141 -20.31 8.81 -3.91
N PRO A 142 -21.35 9.61 -4.23
CA PRO A 142 -22.45 9.16 -5.08
C PRO A 142 -21.97 8.88 -6.51
N ALA A 143 -21.70 7.61 -6.80
CA ALA A 143 -21.36 7.15 -8.15
C ALA A 143 -22.61 7.22 -9.04
N SER A 144 -22.55 8.02 -10.10
CA SER A 144 -23.50 7.91 -11.21
C SER A 144 -23.04 6.77 -12.12
N PRO A 145 -23.89 5.78 -12.44
CA PRO A 145 -23.55 4.73 -13.40
C PRO A 145 -23.44 5.35 -14.79
N ALA A 146 -22.21 5.73 -15.15
CA ALA A 146 -21.86 6.23 -16.46
C ALA A 146 -21.35 5.07 -17.31
N ARG A 147 -21.94 4.92 -18.50
CA ARG A 147 -21.53 3.99 -19.56
C ARG A 147 -20.01 4.03 -19.78
N GLU A 148 -19.36 2.87 -19.73
CA GLU A 148 -17.96 2.76 -20.15
C GLU A 148 -17.83 3.00 -21.66
N LEU A 149 -16.80 3.74 -22.07
CA LEU A 149 -16.53 4.02 -23.48
C LEU A 149 -15.26 3.28 -23.89
N HIS A 150 -15.36 2.43 -24.89
CA HIS A 150 -14.27 1.60 -25.40
C HIS A 150 -13.52 2.28 -26.54
N ALA A 151 -12.30 1.81 -26.82
CA ALA A 151 -11.56 2.24 -28.01
C ALA A 151 -12.31 1.89 -29.31
N ALA A 152 -12.18 2.75 -30.32
CA ALA A 152 -12.71 2.48 -31.65
C ALA A 152 -12.02 1.25 -32.25
N GLY A 153 -12.78 0.38 -32.91
CA GLY A 153 -12.26 -0.88 -33.46
C GLY A 153 -12.16 -2.04 -32.46
N SER A 154 -12.58 -1.84 -31.20
CA SER A 154 -12.58 -2.88 -30.15
C SER A 154 -13.27 -4.19 -30.57
N SER A 155 -12.89 -5.28 -29.91
CA SER A 155 -13.46 -6.60 -30.14
C SER A 155 -14.27 -7.08 -28.94
N ALA A 156 -15.27 -7.91 -29.17
CA ALA A 156 -16.04 -8.57 -28.13
C ALA A 156 -16.21 -10.05 -28.41
N HIS A 157 -16.29 -10.82 -27.32
CA HIS A 157 -16.64 -12.22 -27.32
C HIS A 157 -18.04 -12.38 -26.73
N LEU A 158 -18.91 -13.07 -27.45
CA LEU A 158 -20.28 -13.35 -27.04
C LEU A 158 -20.45 -14.86 -26.88
N VAL A 159 -20.79 -15.31 -25.67
CA VAL A 159 -21.09 -16.70 -25.36
C VAL A 159 -22.59 -16.90 -25.54
N PHE A 160 -23.00 -17.77 -26.46
CA PHE A 160 -24.39 -18.25 -26.51
C PHE A 160 -24.59 -19.42 -25.55
N LEU A 161 -25.79 -19.51 -24.96
CA LEU A 161 -26.18 -20.62 -24.09
C LEU A 161 -26.14 -21.98 -24.82
N ASP A 162 -26.49 -21.97 -26.11
CA ASP A 162 -26.55 -23.16 -26.97
C ASP A 162 -25.80 -22.96 -28.30
N ALA A 163 -25.06 -24.00 -28.72
CA ALA A 163 -24.23 -24.03 -29.92
C ALA A 163 -25.04 -23.81 -31.22
N SER A 164 -26.30 -24.24 -31.26
CA SER A 164 -27.15 -24.00 -32.44
C SER A 164 -27.41 -22.50 -32.69
N SER A 165 -27.29 -21.66 -31.66
CA SER A 165 -27.43 -20.20 -31.76
C SER A 165 -26.27 -19.55 -32.52
N LEU A 166 -25.04 -20.06 -32.35
CA LEU A 166 -23.87 -19.60 -33.11
C LEU A 166 -24.03 -19.90 -34.60
N GLN A 167 -24.48 -21.11 -34.94
CA GLN A 167 -24.74 -21.50 -36.33
C GLN A 167 -25.88 -20.67 -36.94
N ARG A 168 -26.96 -20.41 -36.19
CA ARG A 168 -28.04 -19.50 -36.60
C ARG A 168 -27.52 -18.09 -36.86
N ALA A 169 -26.71 -17.54 -35.96
CA ALA A 169 -26.15 -16.20 -36.11
C ALA A 169 -25.31 -16.07 -37.40
N LEU A 170 -24.34 -16.97 -37.59
CA LEU A 170 -23.45 -16.94 -38.76
C LEU A 170 -24.19 -17.19 -40.09
N SER A 171 -25.25 -17.99 -40.09
CA SER A 171 -26.06 -18.26 -41.29
C SER A 171 -27.08 -17.17 -41.62
N SER A 172 -27.41 -16.31 -40.64
CA SER A 172 -28.47 -15.28 -40.75
C SER A 172 -27.92 -13.85 -40.85
N ILE A 173 -26.60 -13.70 -40.89
CA ILE A 173 -25.88 -12.43 -41.11
C ILE A 173 -25.38 -12.41 -42.56
N PRO A 174 -25.59 -11.31 -43.32
CA PRO A 174 -26.31 -10.08 -42.97
C PRO A 174 -27.83 -10.28 -42.95
N PRO A 175 -28.55 -9.64 -41.99
CA PRO A 175 -30.01 -9.66 -41.97
C PRO A 175 -30.60 -8.82 -43.11
N SER A 176 -31.77 -9.23 -43.61
CA SER A 176 -32.51 -8.52 -44.68
C SER A 176 -32.82 -7.04 -44.37
N LYS A 177 -32.89 -6.66 -43.09
CA LYS A 177 -33.01 -5.28 -42.63
C LYS A 177 -31.95 -5.03 -41.55
N PRO A 178 -31.08 -4.01 -41.69
CA PRO A 178 -30.07 -3.72 -40.69
C PRO A 178 -30.73 -3.28 -39.37
N PRO A 179 -30.38 -3.88 -38.22
CA PRO A 179 -30.91 -3.48 -36.93
C PRO A 179 -30.48 -2.05 -36.58
N THR A 180 -31.36 -1.33 -35.87
CA THR A 180 -31.07 0.02 -35.38
C THR A 180 -30.20 -0.03 -34.13
N TRP A 181 -29.21 0.84 -34.05
CA TRP A 181 -28.34 0.99 -32.88
C TRP A 181 -28.58 2.33 -32.17
N PRO A 182 -28.72 2.35 -30.83
CA PRO A 182 -28.84 1.20 -29.94
C PRO A 182 -30.18 0.44 -30.14
N PRO A 183 -30.26 -0.85 -29.76
CA PRO A 183 -31.47 -1.66 -29.91
C PRO A 183 -32.61 -1.13 -29.02
N LYS A 184 -33.82 -1.01 -29.57
CA LYS A 184 -34.98 -0.40 -28.88
C LYS A 184 -35.34 -1.05 -27.54
N SER A 185 -35.07 -2.34 -27.36
CA SER A 185 -35.28 -3.08 -26.12
C SER A 185 -34.37 -2.64 -24.97
N SER A 186 -33.17 -2.08 -25.23
CA SER A 186 -32.29 -1.57 -24.18
C SER A 186 -32.72 -0.19 -23.65
N SER A 187 -33.51 0.56 -24.43
CA SER A 187 -33.86 1.98 -24.14
C SER A 187 -34.62 2.22 -22.84
N ALA A 188 -35.26 1.20 -22.25
CA ALA A 188 -36.10 1.37 -21.05
C ALA A 188 -35.30 1.56 -19.74
N ASN A 189 -34.05 1.11 -19.71
CA ASN A 189 -33.10 1.28 -18.59
C ASN A 189 -31.70 1.60 -19.14
N ALA A 190 -31.64 2.33 -20.26
CA ALA A 190 -30.37 2.64 -20.92
C ALA A 190 -29.56 3.64 -20.09
N GLU A 191 -28.32 3.27 -19.80
CA GLU A 191 -27.31 4.22 -19.33
C GLU A 191 -27.18 5.37 -20.33
N PRO A 192 -27.06 6.62 -19.86
CA PRO A 192 -27.07 7.78 -20.72
C PRO A 192 -25.94 7.70 -21.75
N SER A 193 -26.28 7.97 -23.01
CA SER A 193 -25.37 7.93 -24.16
C SER A 193 -25.25 9.31 -24.82
N GLY A 194 -24.28 9.49 -25.71
CA GLY A 194 -24.05 10.75 -26.42
C GLY A 194 -23.89 11.95 -25.48
N LEU A 195 -24.61 13.04 -25.73
CA LEU A 195 -24.55 14.25 -24.88
C LEU A 195 -25.01 14.00 -23.43
N ALA A 196 -25.98 13.12 -23.23
CA ALA A 196 -26.49 12.81 -21.89
C ALA A 196 -25.42 12.11 -21.03
N HIS A 197 -24.57 11.26 -21.64
CA HIS A 197 -23.41 10.66 -20.97
C HIS A 197 -22.51 11.74 -20.38
N TYR A 198 -22.08 12.70 -21.21
CA TYR A 198 -21.17 13.76 -20.80
C TYR A 198 -21.79 14.70 -19.76
N ALA A 199 -23.08 14.98 -19.86
CA ALA A 199 -23.80 15.75 -18.84
C ALA A 199 -23.85 15.02 -17.49
N ALA A 200 -24.15 13.72 -17.48
CA ALA A 200 -24.14 12.90 -16.28
C ALA A 200 -22.73 12.80 -15.67
N ARG A 201 -21.69 12.55 -16.48
CA ARG A 201 -20.29 12.55 -16.05
C ARG A 201 -19.86 13.90 -15.48
N HIS A 202 -20.23 15.01 -16.11
CA HIS A 202 -19.92 16.36 -15.64
C HIS A 202 -20.55 16.68 -14.27
N ALA A 203 -21.78 16.18 -14.02
CA ALA A 203 -22.44 16.26 -12.74
C ALA A 203 -21.81 15.31 -11.69
N ALA A 204 -21.44 14.08 -12.07
CA ALA A 204 -20.78 13.11 -11.19
C ALA A 204 -19.41 13.61 -10.69
N CYS A 205 -18.66 14.37 -11.51
CA CYS A 205 -17.43 15.04 -11.08
C CYS A 205 -17.66 16.23 -10.11
N ARG A 206 -18.92 16.60 -9.82
CA ARG A 206 -19.31 17.70 -8.93
C ARG A 206 -20.40 17.25 -7.95
N PRO A 207 -20.09 16.29 -7.05
CA PRO A 207 -21.03 15.85 -6.01
C PRO A 207 -21.39 17.04 -5.08
N PRO A 208 -22.58 17.01 -4.45
CA PRO A 208 -22.98 18.05 -3.50
C PRO A 208 -22.04 18.05 -2.29
N LEU A 209 -21.79 19.24 -1.73
CA LEU A 209 -20.87 19.44 -0.60
C LEU A 209 -21.18 18.53 0.60
N ALA A 210 -22.46 18.27 0.87
CA ALA A 210 -22.90 17.37 1.95
C ALA A 210 -22.35 15.93 1.77
N ALA A 211 -22.45 15.37 0.56
CA ALA A 211 -21.93 14.02 0.29
C ALA A 211 -20.39 13.96 0.34
N VAL A 212 -19.71 15.06 -0.02
CA VAL A 212 -18.25 15.18 0.14
C VAL A 212 -17.86 15.24 1.61
N LEU A 213 -18.62 15.96 2.44
CA LEU A 213 -18.42 16.04 3.88
C LEU A 213 -18.61 14.68 4.55
N GLU A 214 -19.72 13.98 4.28
CA GLU A 214 -20.01 12.65 4.82
C GLU A 214 -18.93 11.62 4.43
N HIS A 215 -18.45 11.65 3.18
CA HIS A 215 -17.33 10.82 2.75
C HIS A 215 -16.03 11.17 3.51
N ALA A 216 -15.72 12.46 3.66
CA ALA A 216 -14.51 12.90 4.37
C ALA A 216 -14.54 12.55 5.86
N GLU A 217 -15.65 12.78 6.55
CA GLU A 217 -15.82 12.45 7.97
C GLU A 217 -15.74 10.93 8.19
N SER A 218 -16.43 10.13 7.38
CA SER A 218 -16.37 8.66 7.49
C SER A 218 -14.98 8.09 7.13
N ALA A 219 -14.25 8.70 6.19
CA ALA A 219 -12.86 8.36 5.90
C ALA A 219 -11.91 8.69 7.06
N ILE A 220 -12.07 9.85 7.72
CA ILE A 220 -11.30 10.22 8.92
C ILE A 220 -11.57 9.23 10.05
N LEU A 221 -12.84 8.92 10.34
CA LEU A 221 -13.21 7.95 11.39
C LEU A 221 -12.63 6.55 11.12
N HIS A 222 -12.64 6.10 9.86
CA HIS A 222 -12.03 4.83 9.47
C HIS A 222 -10.50 4.86 9.64
N PHE A 223 -9.83 5.95 9.25
CA PHE A 223 -8.39 6.12 9.43
C PHE A 223 -7.99 6.16 10.92
N ASP A 224 -8.73 6.89 11.76
CA ASP A 224 -8.49 6.94 13.20
C ASP A 224 -8.67 5.56 13.85
N TRP A 225 -9.67 4.77 13.42
CA TRP A 225 -9.83 3.38 13.83
C TRP A 225 -8.67 2.49 13.38
N GLN A 226 -8.16 2.65 12.15
CA GLN A 226 -6.97 1.93 11.68
C GLN A 226 -5.72 2.31 12.49
N GLN A 227 -5.56 3.59 12.81
CA GLN A 227 -4.47 4.10 13.65
C GLN A 227 -4.56 3.58 15.08
N GLU A 228 -5.75 3.56 15.70
CA GLU A 228 -5.91 3.03 17.05
C GLU A 228 -5.73 1.51 17.10
N THR A 229 -6.26 0.76 16.13
CA THR A 229 -6.03 -0.70 16.05
C THR A 229 -4.56 -1.02 15.84
N ALA A 230 -3.84 -0.34 14.94
CA ALA A 230 -2.39 -0.49 14.79
C ALA A 230 -1.64 -0.17 16.10
N LYS A 231 -1.97 0.94 16.77
CA LYS A 231 -1.39 1.30 18.08
C LYS A 231 -1.71 0.26 19.18
N ARG A 232 -2.89 -0.38 19.13
CA ARG A 232 -3.28 -1.45 20.07
C ARG A 232 -2.50 -2.73 19.80
N VAL A 233 -2.35 -3.15 18.54
CA VAL A 233 -1.54 -4.31 18.14
C VAL A 233 -0.07 -4.12 18.53
N GLN A 234 0.50 -2.93 18.30
CA GLN A 234 1.85 -2.59 18.76
C GLN A 234 1.96 -2.66 20.29
N LYS A 235 1.01 -2.07 21.03
CA LYS A 235 0.99 -2.14 22.51
C LYS A 235 0.80 -3.57 23.05
N SER A 236 0.12 -4.46 22.35
CA SER A 236 -0.01 -5.87 22.77
C SER A 236 1.22 -6.70 22.44
N LYS A 237 1.96 -6.40 21.37
CA LYS A 237 3.29 -6.98 21.10
C LYS A 237 4.28 -6.62 22.22
N TYR A 238 4.26 -5.37 22.70
CA TYR A 238 5.05 -4.91 23.85
C TYR A 238 4.30 -5.05 25.18
N ARG A 239 3.85 -6.26 25.52
CA ARG A 239 3.15 -6.51 26.79
C ARG A 239 4.08 -6.25 27.98
N LYS A 240 3.77 -5.21 28.75
CA LYS A 240 4.60 -4.73 29.87
C LYS A 240 4.76 -5.83 30.94
N GLY A 241 5.94 -6.44 30.99
CA GLY A 241 6.29 -7.47 31.98
C GLY A 241 6.98 -8.70 31.41
N GLU A 242 6.96 -8.89 30.09
CA GLU A 242 7.67 -9.99 29.43
C GLU A 242 8.98 -9.47 28.82
N GLU A 243 10.07 -10.19 29.08
CA GLU A 243 11.36 -9.94 28.45
C GLU A 243 11.29 -10.43 27.01
N ILE A 244 11.63 -9.55 26.07
CA ILE A 244 11.87 -9.95 24.68
C ILE A 244 13.26 -10.59 24.68
N VAL A 245 13.27 -11.91 24.62
CA VAL A 245 14.47 -12.74 24.51
C VAL A 245 14.59 -13.13 23.04
N ASP A 246 15.73 -12.82 22.42
CA ASP A 246 16.02 -13.21 21.04
C ASP A 246 16.37 -14.71 20.97
N GLU A 247 16.43 -15.30 19.77
CA GLU A 247 16.65 -16.75 19.57
C GLU A 247 17.97 -17.26 20.19
N ASP A 248 18.99 -16.40 20.30
CA ASP A 248 20.28 -16.66 20.96
C ASP A 248 20.25 -16.50 22.50
N GLY A 249 19.08 -16.26 23.12
CA GLY A 249 18.93 -16.16 24.57
C GLY A 249 19.34 -14.80 25.19
N PHE A 250 19.59 -13.78 24.37
CA PHE A 250 19.91 -12.43 24.84
C PHE A 250 18.64 -11.61 25.10
N THR A 251 18.62 -10.85 26.19
CA THR A 251 17.50 -9.96 26.55
C THR A 251 17.68 -8.57 25.95
N LEU A 252 16.73 -8.13 25.12
CA LEU A 252 16.82 -6.86 24.41
C LEU A 252 16.48 -5.68 25.34
N VAL A 253 17.51 -4.96 25.81
CA VAL A 253 17.36 -3.86 26.79
C VAL A 253 16.71 -2.62 26.16
N VAL A 254 15.38 -2.57 26.17
CA VAL A 254 14.62 -1.38 25.79
C VAL A 254 14.74 -0.30 26.89
N ARG A 255 15.01 0.94 26.49
CA ARG A 255 15.04 2.08 27.42
C ARG A 255 13.64 2.29 28.01
N GLY A 256 13.52 2.04 29.31
CA GLY A 256 12.29 2.30 30.06
C GLY A 256 11.83 3.76 30.01
N GLY A 257 10.52 3.96 30.19
CA GLY A 257 9.91 5.27 30.35
C GLY A 257 10.42 6.04 31.59
N ALA A 258 9.80 7.19 31.87
CA ALA A 258 10.33 8.27 32.74
C ALA A 258 10.76 7.92 34.18
N TYR A 259 10.56 6.68 34.65
CA TYR A 259 10.97 6.20 35.98
C TYR A 259 12.12 5.18 35.98
N GLY A 260 12.81 4.98 34.85
CA GLY A 260 14.10 4.29 34.80
C GLY A 260 14.08 2.78 35.01
N GLN A 261 12.90 2.16 35.13
CA GLN A 261 12.76 0.70 35.08
C GLN A 261 12.71 0.24 33.62
N SER A 262 13.59 -0.69 33.25
CA SER A 262 13.75 -1.29 31.91
C SER A 262 12.55 -2.10 31.40
N VAL A 263 11.38 -1.99 32.03
CA VAL A 263 10.18 -2.78 31.75
C VAL A 263 9.08 -1.88 31.20
N GLY A 264 9.20 -1.57 29.91
CA GLY A 264 8.09 -1.23 29.03
C GLY A 264 7.90 0.26 28.66
N GLY A 265 7.61 0.45 27.37
CA GLY A 265 6.82 1.58 26.85
C GLY A 265 7.60 2.85 26.50
N GLY A 266 8.03 2.97 25.23
CA GLY A 266 8.48 4.23 24.66
C GLY A 266 9.41 4.09 23.46
N VAL A 267 8.89 3.72 22.29
CA VAL A 267 9.66 3.85 21.04
C VAL A 267 9.84 5.34 20.73
N GLY A 268 11.10 5.72 20.62
CA GLY A 268 11.56 7.05 20.24
C GLY A 268 12.98 6.98 19.73
N VAL A 269 13.31 5.95 18.94
CA VAL A 269 14.58 5.87 18.23
C VAL A 269 14.51 6.88 17.09
N ALA A 270 14.78 8.14 17.41
CA ALA A 270 15.24 9.07 16.40
C ALA A 270 16.49 8.45 15.78
N SER A 271 16.41 8.07 14.50
CA SER A 271 17.50 7.51 13.70
C SER A 271 18.55 8.58 13.35
N LYS A 272 18.95 9.37 14.34
CA LYS A 272 20.14 10.19 14.27
C LYS A 272 21.33 9.24 14.26
N LYS A 273 21.78 8.88 13.06
CA LYS A 273 23.10 8.28 12.82
C LYS A 273 24.10 8.98 13.73
N PHE A 274 24.98 8.20 14.36
CA PHE A 274 26.05 8.72 15.20
C PHE A 274 27.11 9.39 14.30
N GLU A 275 26.77 10.55 13.77
CA GLU A 275 27.70 11.46 13.14
C GLU A 275 28.56 12.06 14.26
N LEU A 276 29.84 11.71 14.24
CA LEU A 276 30.89 12.39 15.01
C LEU A 276 31.12 13.78 14.40
N GLY A 277 30.13 14.66 14.56
CA GLY A 277 30.06 15.99 13.96
C GLY A 277 29.54 17.03 14.96
N ALA A 278 30.15 18.22 14.94
CA ALA A 278 29.93 19.26 15.94
C ALA A 278 28.54 19.94 15.87
N GLY A 279 28.12 20.51 17.01
CA GLY A 279 26.93 21.35 17.18
C GLY A 279 25.79 20.61 17.89
N ASP A 280 25.18 21.13 18.94
CA ASP A 280 25.34 22.36 19.72
C ASP A 280 24.41 22.15 20.95
N ASP A 281 24.52 23.02 21.94
CA ASP A 281 23.57 23.20 23.03
C ASP A 281 23.40 22.12 24.12
N GLY A 282 23.11 22.58 25.35
CA GLY A 282 22.58 21.72 26.42
C GLY A 282 23.52 21.24 27.54
N LYS A 283 23.94 22.18 28.41
CA LYS A 283 24.46 21.97 29.79
C LYS A 283 25.88 21.39 29.93
N LYS A 284 26.79 22.27 30.35
CA LYS A 284 28.14 21.97 30.89
C LYS A 284 28.08 21.01 32.10
N ARG A 285 28.04 19.70 31.87
CA ARG A 285 28.49 18.72 32.87
C ARG A 285 29.99 18.94 33.07
N LYS A 286 30.42 19.32 34.28
CA LYS A 286 31.85 19.41 34.63
C LYS A 286 32.52 18.10 34.25
N LYS A 287 33.41 18.15 33.25
CA LYS A 287 34.25 17.03 32.84
C LYS A 287 35.05 16.62 34.08
N LYS A 288 34.74 15.47 34.68
CA LYS A 288 35.55 14.92 35.76
C LYS A 288 36.96 14.82 35.20
N GLU A 289 37.90 15.56 35.78
CA GLU A 289 39.31 15.40 35.46
C GLU A 289 39.65 13.92 35.65
N LYS A 290 40.32 13.34 34.64
CA LYS A 290 40.78 11.97 34.75
C LYS A 290 41.67 11.91 35.98
N LYS A 291 41.36 11.01 36.93
CA LYS A 291 42.18 10.78 38.12
C LYS A 291 43.45 10.00 37.74
N GLU A 292 44.26 10.59 36.88
CA GLU A 292 45.63 10.18 36.64
C GLU A 292 46.40 10.51 37.93
N LYS A 293 46.78 9.46 38.67
CA LYS A 293 47.47 9.60 39.94
C LYS A 293 48.91 10.00 39.67
N ASP A 294 49.20 11.29 39.74
CA ASP A 294 50.57 11.77 39.63
C ASP A 294 51.41 11.27 40.82
N GLY A 295 52.65 10.85 40.56
CA GLY A 295 53.52 10.20 41.54
C GLY A 295 53.22 8.73 41.89
N PHE A 296 52.32 8.03 41.18
CA PHE A 296 52.07 6.60 41.42
C PHE A 296 53.21 5.69 40.94
N TYR A 297 53.96 6.09 39.92
CA TYR A 297 55.04 5.28 39.33
C TYR A 297 56.43 5.81 39.69
N ALA A 298 57.37 4.88 39.96
CA ALA A 298 58.76 5.19 40.30
C ALA A 298 59.55 5.93 39.20
N PHE A 299 59.04 6.02 37.96
CA PHE A 299 59.62 6.88 36.93
C PHE A 299 59.20 8.35 37.09
N GLN A 300 57.97 8.62 37.52
CA GLN A 300 57.47 9.99 37.76
C GLN A 300 58.27 10.67 38.88
N VAL A 301 58.56 9.94 39.96
CA VAL A 301 59.40 10.42 41.06
C VAL A 301 60.83 10.70 40.59
N ARG A 302 61.44 9.79 39.80
CA ARG A 302 62.79 10.00 39.25
C ARG A 302 62.86 11.21 38.31
N GLU A 303 61.87 11.37 37.44
CA GLU A 303 61.81 12.48 36.49
C GLU A 303 61.60 13.83 37.19
N LYS A 304 60.78 13.86 38.26
CA LYS A 304 60.60 15.03 39.11
C LYS A 304 61.90 15.43 39.80
N ASN A 305 62.56 14.49 40.49
CA ASN A 305 63.84 14.77 41.16
C ASN A 305 64.93 15.23 40.17
N LEU A 306 64.95 14.67 38.95
CA LEU A 306 65.88 15.10 37.90
C LEU A 306 65.62 16.56 37.45
N LYS A 307 64.36 16.96 37.31
CA LYS A 307 63.97 18.35 37.00
C LYS A 307 64.34 19.30 38.13
N GLU A 308 64.08 18.94 39.39
CA GLU A 308 64.46 19.73 40.57
C GLU A 308 65.98 19.94 40.66
N HIS A 309 66.79 18.90 40.44
CA HIS A 309 68.26 19.03 40.36
C HIS A 309 68.73 19.89 39.17
N ALA A 310 68.06 19.83 38.02
CA ALA A 310 68.38 20.68 36.87
C ALA A 310 68.04 22.16 37.14
N GLU A 311 66.92 22.44 37.80
CA GLU A 311 66.55 23.80 38.22
C GLU A 311 67.51 24.37 39.28
N LEU A 312 67.93 23.56 40.26
CA LEU A 312 68.93 23.98 41.25
C LEU A 312 70.26 24.34 40.60
N ARG A 313 70.72 23.58 39.59
CA ARG A 313 71.93 23.92 38.82
C ARG A 313 71.78 25.26 38.07
N LYS A 314 70.64 25.48 37.40
CA LYS A 314 70.36 26.75 36.72
C LYS A 314 70.35 27.94 37.69
N LYS A 315 69.65 27.82 38.81
CA LYS A 315 69.60 28.85 39.87
C LYS A 315 71.00 29.14 40.43
N PHE A 316 71.82 28.10 40.66
CA PHE A 316 73.21 28.27 41.09
C PHE A 316 74.09 28.96 40.05
N GLU A 317 73.93 28.66 38.75
CA GLU A 317 74.64 29.37 37.68
C GLU A 317 74.19 30.84 37.55
N GLU A 318 72.90 31.13 37.73
CA GLU A 318 72.34 32.48 37.75
C GLU A 318 72.87 33.27 38.95
N ASP A 319 72.86 32.69 40.15
CA ASP A 319 73.36 33.34 41.36
C ASP A 319 74.87 33.52 41.33
N LYS A 320 75.63 32.56 40.76
CA LYS A 320 77.06 32.74 40.48
C LYS A 320 77.31 33.92 39.54
N LYS A 321 76.53 34.06 38.45
CA LYS A 321 76.62 35.22 37.55
C LYS A 321 76.30 36.53 38.26
N LYS A 322 75.25 36.58 39.11
CA LYS A 322 74.92 37.75 39.94
C LYS A 322 76.07 38.11 40.90
N VAL A 323 76.69 37.13 41.54
CA VAL A 323 77.85 37.34 42.43
C VAL A 323 79.06 37.86 41.64
N GLU A 324 79.36 37.29 40.46
CA GLU A 324 80.44 37.80 39.59
C GLU A 324 80.17 39.25 39.13
N GLU A 325 78.93 39.62 38.85
CA GLU A 325 78.55 41.01 38.57
C GLU A 325 78.74 41.94 39.78
N LEU A 326 78.35 41.51 40.99
CA LEU A 326 78.52 42.29 42.21
C LEU A 326 80.00 42.44 42.60
N GLN A 327 80.82 41.41 42.35
CA GLN A 327 82.28 41.46 42.53
C GLN A 327 82.92 42.44 41.54
N LYS A 328 82.55 42.40 40.25
CA LYS A 328 83.00 43.39 39.24
C LYS A 328 82.63 44.82 39.63
N LYS A 329 81.44 45.02 40.21
CA LYS A 329 80.94 46.31 40.72
C LYS A 329 81.57 46.72 42.07
N ARG A 330 82.47 45.90 42.65
CA ARG A 330 83.11 46.08 43.97
C ARG A 330 82.12 46.30 45.13
N ALA A 331 80.89 45.82 44.96
CA ALA A 331 79.78 45.95 45.91
C ALA A 331 79.43 44.62 46.62
N PHE A 332 80.24 43.58 46.39
CA PHE A 332 80.09 42.29 47.06
C PHE A 332 80.71 42.32 48.46
N VAL A 333 79.89 42.18 49.48
CA VAL A 333 80.31 42.02 50.89
C VAL A 333 80.14 40.54 51.26
N PRO A 334 81.22 39.76 51.39
CA PRO A 334 81.13 38.38 51.85
C PRO A 334 80.78 38.30 53.33
N TYR A 335 79.90 37.34 53.66
CA TYR A 335 79.73 36.72 54.96
C TYR A 335 80.00 35.22 54.80
#